data_AF-A0A1Q7GRF8-F1
#
_entry.id   AF-A0A1Q7GRF8-F1
#
_cell.length_a   1.000
_cell.length_b   1.000
_cell.length_c   1.000
_cell.angle_alpha   90.00
_cell.angle_beta   90.00
_cell.angle_gamma   90.00
#
_symmetry.space_group_name_H-M   'P 1'
#
loop_
_entity.id
_entity.type
_entity.pdbx_description
1 polymer ?
#
loop_
_entity_poly.entity_id
_entity_poly.type
_entity_poly.pdbx_seq_one_letter_code
_entity_poly.pdbx_strand_id
1 'polypeptide(L)'
;MTLLGHLSLWLAFLVGLWGAITGFVGGAQGRADLQQSARHATFALFAALVVAVVSLEVAIFRHDFSLEYVAAYTSRNLPTFYLWSALYAGQKGSLLFWATVLSLFAALAQLLTSRRHRVYLPYVAAVTCLVATFFISVMLFAANPFQRLAFAPLDGSGMNPQLQNPGMVFHPPMLYLGYISITIPFAFAIGALLSKQLDTEWLTAIRKWTLVSWLFLSIGLLIGMWWAYVELGWGGYWAWDPVENAALLPWLVMTAFLHSVMIQEKRGMLKKWNLGLIIGAWLLSIFGTFLTRSGVIASVHSFTQSPVGYFFLAFLVLAAVASFTLYVIRLPLLATEARLESMVSREASFFFNNLLLIGLAFSVLWGTLFPILTEWVRGVKITYGPATFNFVNIPLGLVLLLLTGIGPLIAWRRASLPNLRRQFAVPVTSGVFMLLILLVAGMRDLGPLLAISIGAFVSATVIQEFTRGARARHRQYGEPIAYAVVQLLTRNRRRYGGYIVHVGIVLLFVAFAGMAFKTETQATLRPG
;
A
#
# COMPACT_ATOMS: atom_id res chain seq x y z
N MET A 1 14.07 27.14 -17.00
CA MET A 1 13.56 26.06 -16.14
C MET A 1 14.06 24.68 -16.57
N THR A 2 13.97 24.32 -17.85
CA THR A 2 14.47 23.03 -18.37
C THR A 2 15.91 22.68 -17.97
N LEU A 3 16.87 23.57 -18.22
CA LEU A 3 18.27 23.34 -17.87
C LEU A 3 18.47 23.17 -16.36
N LEU A 4 17.80 24.00 -15.55
CA LEU A 4 17.84 23.92 -14.09
C LEU A 4 17.32 22.55 -13.62
N GLY A 5 16.15 22.13 -14.07
CA GLY A 5 15.57 20.84 -13.70
C GLY A 5 16.46 19.65 -14.12
N HIS A 6 17.04 19.70 -15.32
CA HIS A 6 17.96 18.66 -15.78
C HIS A 6 19.26 18.59 -14.97
N LEU A 7 19.87 19.74 -14.65
CA LEU A 7 21.06 19.80 -13.79
C LEU A 7 20.75 19.35 -12.36
N SER A 8 19.55 19.68 -11.85
CA SER A 8 19.09 19.20 -10.55
C SER A 8 18.94 17.68 -10.50
N LEU A 9 18.54 17.01 -11.59
CA LEU A 9 18.52 15.54 -11.65
C LEU A 9 19.93 14.94 -11.59
N TRP A 10 20.91 15.52 -12.30
CA TRP A 10 22.31 15.07 -12.21
C TRP A 10 22.89 15.27 -10.81
N LEU A 11 22.63 16.42 -10.19
CA LEU A 11 23.02 16.67 -8.80
C LEU A 11 22.37 15.64 -7.86
N ALA A 12 21.07 15.40 -8.00
CA ALA A 12 20.34 14.41 -7.22
C ALA A 12 20.94 13.00 -7.39
N PHE A 13 21.34 12.62 -8.61
CA PHE A 13 21.99 11.34 -8.87
C PHE A 13 23.32 11.20 -8.10
N LEU A 14 24.20 12.20 -8.20
CA LEU A 14 25.51 12.17 -7.52
C LEU A 14 25.36 12.19 -5.99
N VAL A 15 24.47 13.03 -5.47
CA VAL A 15 24.19 13.13 -4.03
C VAL A 15 23.53 11.85 -3.52
N GLY A 16 22.62 11.24 -4.28
CA GLY A 16 21.99 9.97 -3.95
C GLY A 16 23.01 8.84 -3.88
N LEU A 17 23.90 8.73 -4.86
CA LEU A 17 24.98 7.73 -4.86
C LEU A 17 25.92 7.93 -3.67
N TRP A 18 26.31 9.19 -3.40
CA TRP A 18 27.12 9.53 -2.24
C TRP A 18 26.44 9.16 -0.92
N GLY A 19 25.15 9.48 -0.77
CA GLY A 19 24.35 9.14 0.40
C GLY A 19 24.21 7.63 0.61
N ALA A 20 24.06 6.86 -0.49
CA ALA A 20 24.05 5.40 -0.45
C ALA A 20 25.37 4.83 0.08
N ILE A 21 26.50 5.25 -0.51
CA ILE A 21 27.84 4.77 -0.15
C ILE A 21 28.18 5.16 1.29
N THR A 22 28.07 6.45 1.64
CA THR A 22 28.42 6.93 2.98
C THR A 22 27.51 6.35 4.06
N GLY A 23 26.24 6.08 3.75
CA GLY A 23 25.32 5.44 4.69
C GLY A 23 25.69 3.98 4.99
N PHE A 24 25.98 3.17 3.97
CA PHE A 24 26.41 1.78 4.17
C PHE A 24 27.78 1.70 4.86
N VAL A 25 28.76 2.47 4.38
CA VAL A 25 30.13 2.48 4.95
C VAL A 25 30.13 3.05 6.36
N GLY A 26 29.46 4.18 6.59
CA GLY A 26 29.36 4.82 7.90
C GLY A 26 28.63 3.97 8.93
N GLY A 27 27.59 3.25 8.52
CA GLY A 27 26.92 2.26 9.37
C GLY A 27 27.83 1.10 9.72
N ALA A 28 28.47 0.48 8.71
CA ALA A 28 29.33 -0.69 8.91
C ALA A 28 30.59 -0.42 9.73
N GLN A 29 31.21 0.75 9.56
CA GLN A 29 32.44 1.14 10.25
C GLN A 29 32.20 1.87 11.57
N GLY A 30 30.95 2.19 11.92
CA GLY A 30 30.64 3.01 13.11
C GLY A 30 31.15 4.45 13.02
N ARG A 31 31.42 4.96 11.81
CA ARG A 31 32.01 6.27 11.55
C ARG A 31 30.97 7.39 11.57
N ALA A 32 30.93 8.17 12.65
CA ALA A 32 29.91 9.22 12.86
C ALA A 32 29.92 10.32 11.79
N ASP A 33 31.08 10.65 11.23
CA ASP A 33 31.25 11.62 10.16
C ASP A 33 30.56 11.17 8.86
N LEU A 34 30.76 9.90 8.47
CA LEU A 34 30.10 9.32 7.30
C LEU A 34 28.59 9.17 7.51
N GLN A 35 28.16 8.80 8.71
CA GLN A 35 26.73 8.72 9.05
C GLN A 35 26.04 10.10 8.95
N GLN A 36 26.71 11.16 9.42
CA GLN A 36 26.20 12.53 9.30
C GLN A 36 26.20 12.99 7.84
N SER A 37 27.22 12.62 7.06
CA SER A 37 27.28 12.90 5.62
C SER A 37 26.10 12.26 4.87
N ALA A 38 25.79 10.98 5.15
CA ALA A 38 24.64 10.27 4.56
C ALA A 38 23.31 10.94 4.89
N ARG A 39 23.16 11.42 6.13
CA ARG A 39 21.99 12.19 6.56
C ARG A 39 21.86 13.51 5.81
N HIS A 40 22.94 14.27 5.66
CA HIS A 40 22.93 15.52 4.88
C HIS A 40 22.65 15.27 3.39
N ALA A 41 23.22 14.21 2.83
CA ALA A 41 22.95 13.79 1.46
C ALA A 41 21.46 13.49 1.24
N THR A 42 20.77 12.88 2.22
CA THR A 42 19.32 12.64 2.14
C THR A 42 18.53 13.96 2.01
N PHE A 43 18.90 15.01 2.75
CA PHE A 43 18.25 16.33 2.65
C PHE A 43 18.59 17.04 1.34
N ALA A 44 19.86 17.00 0.92
CA ALA A 44 20.31 17.60 -0.33
C ALA A 44 19.66 16.92 -1.55
N LEU A 45 19.50 15.60 -1.51
CA LEU A 45 18.76 14.81 -2.51
C LEU A 45 17.30 15.28 -2.61
N PHE A 46 16.61 15.41 -1.48
CA PHE A 46 15.24 15.92 -1.46
C PHE A 46 15.15 17.34 -2.04
N ALA A 47 16.03 18.24 -1.62
CA ALA A 47 16.05 19.61 -2.13
C ALA A 47 16.28 19.66 -3.65
N ALA A 48 17.23 18.87 -4.19
CA ALA A 48 17.49 18.80 -5.62
C ALA A 48 16.28 18.26 -6.41
N LEU A 49 15.61 17.22 -5.90
CA LEU A 49 14.42 16.66 -6.53
C LEU A 49 13.22 17.62 -6.48
N VAL A 50 13.05 18.39 -5.41
CA VAL A 50 12.04 19.46 -5.34
C VAL A 50 12.30 20.52 -6.41
N VAL A 51 13.54 20.96 -6.60
CA VAL A 51 13.89 21.91 -7.67
C VAL A 51 13.56 21.34 -9.04
N ALA A 52 13.81 20.05 -9.27
CA ALA A 52 13.45 19.37 -10.51
C ALA A 52 11.92 19.34 -10.71
N VAL A 53 11.13 18.90 -9.72
CA VAL A 53 9.65 18.91 -9.79
C VAL A 53 9.11 20.30 -10.08
N VAL A 54 9.55 21.30 -9.31
CA VAL A 54 9.11 22.69 -9.51
C VAL A 54 9.47 23.20 -10.90
N SER A 55 10.64 22.83 -11.43
CA SER A 55 11.05 23.21 -12.78
C SER A 55 10.14 22.61 -13.86
N LEU A 56 9.71 21.35 -13.68
CA LEU A 56 8.78 20.70 -14.61
C LEU A 56 7.36 21.27 -14.49
N GLU A 57 6.88 21.49 -13.26
CA GLU A 57 5.57 22.13 -13.01
C GLU A 57 5.51 23.54 -13.62
N VAL A 58 6.54 24.36 -13.44
CA VAL A 58 6.59 25.68 -14.08
C VAL A 58 6.54 25.56 -15.62
N ALA A 59 7.15 24.53 -16.20
CA ALA A 59 7.07 24.29 -17.64
C ALA A 59 5.66 23.83 -18.07
N ILE A 60 5.00 22.98 -17.28
CA ILE A 60 3.60 22.55 -17.47
C ILE A 60 2.65 23.75 -17.45
N PHE A 61 2.72 24.58 -16.40
CA PHE A 61 1.84 25.74 -16.21
C PHE A 61 2.09 26.87 -17.22
N ARG A 62 3.30 26.93 -17.80
CA ARG A 62 3.61 27.88 -18.87
C ARG A 62 3.38 27.33 -20.27
N HIS A 63 2.89 26.09 -20.39
CA HIS A 63 2.72 25.41 -21.67
C HIS A 63 4.01 25.45 -22.52
N ASP A 64 5.16 25.18 -21.89
CA ASP A 64 6.46 25.13 -22.58
C ASP A 64 6.55 23.84 -23.43
N PHE A 65 5.93 23.90 -24.61
CA PHE A 65 5.88 22.80 -25.57
C PHE A 65 7.25 22.49 -26.20
N SER A 66 8.33 23.21 -25.85
CA SER A 66 9.68 22.77 -26.21
C SER A 66 10.09 21.48 -25.50
N LEU A 67 9.42 21.14 -24.39
CA LEU A 67 9.57 19.86 -23.71
C LEU A 67 8.60 18.82 -24.29
N GLU A 68 9.13 17.65 -24.65
CA GLU A 68 8.33 16.53 -25.15
C GLU A 68 7.23 16.14 -24.16
N TYR A 69 7.57 16.06 -22.86
CA TYR A 69 6.59 15.68 -21.84
C TYR A 69 5.45 16.69 -21.72
N VAL A 70 5.74 17.99 -21.80
CA VAL A 70 4.69 19.03 -21.74
C VAL A 70 3.82 18.97 -23.00
N ALA A 71 4.44 18.89 -24.18
CA ALA A 71 3.73 18.75 -25.45
C ALA A 71 2.86 17.49 -25.52
N ALA A 72 3.26 16.39 -24.89
CA ALA A 72 2.51 15.13 -24.94
C ALA A 72 1.31 15.06 -23.99
N TYR A 73 1.34 15.78 -22.86
CA TYR A 73 0.35 15.61 -21.77
C TYR A 73 -0.42 16.89 -21.39
N THR A 74 -0.14 18.01 -22.04
CA THR A 74 -0.88 19.27 -21.84
C THR A 74 -1.30 19.88 -23.17
N SER A 75 -2.21 20.83 -23.12
CA SER A 75 -2.68 21.65 -24.25
C SER A 75 -3.12 23.01 -23.71
N ARG A 76 -3.20 24.03 -24.56
CA ARG A 76 -3.61 25.39 -24.15
C ARG A 76 -5.05 25.46 -23.63
N ASN A 77 -5.91 24.54 -24.07
CA ASN A 77 -7.30 24.44 -23.63
C ASN A 77 -7.52 23.54 -22.41
N LEU A 78 -6.46 22.94 -21.85
CA LEU A 78 -6.57 22.08 -20.67
C LEU A 78 -6.89 22.95 -19.43
N PRO A 79 -8.00 22.67 -18.71
CA PRO A 79 -8.32 23.42 -17.50
C PRO A 79 -7.19 23.37 -16.47
N THR A 80 -6.94 24.50 -15.80
CA THR A 80 -5.84 24.65 -14.82
C THR A 80 -5.91 23.61 -13.69
N PHE A 81 -7.11 23.16 -13.34
CA PHE A 81 -7.30 22.09 -12.37
C PHE A 81 -6.56 20.80 -12.75
N TYR A 82 -6.54 20.44 -14.05
CA TYR A 82 -5.88 19.23 -14.55
C TYR A 82 -4.39 19.43 -14.88
N LEU A 83 -3.90 20.68 -14.94
CA LEU A 83 -2.47 20.93 -15.11
C LEU A 83 -1.65 20.37 -13.95
N TRP A 84 -2.15 20.46 -12.71
CA TRP A 84 -1.52 19.80 -11.56
C TRP A 84 -1.39 18.29 -11.73
N SER A 85 -2.38 17.65 -12.37
CA SER A 85 -2.32 16.21 -12.63
C SER A 85 -1.43 15.83 -13.81
N ALA A 86 -1.05 16.77 -14.66
CA ALA A 86 -0.14 16.50 -15.77
C ALA A 86 1.25 16.07 -15.27
N LEU A 87 1.67 16.46 -14.05
CA LEU A 87 2.90 15.98 -13.44
C LEU A 87 2.97 14.46 -13.39
N TYR A 88 1.86 13.77 -13.15
CA TYR A 88 1.82 12.30 -13.04
C TYR A 88 0.90 11.63 -14.07
N ALA A 89 0.43 12.38 -15.08
CA ALA A 89 -0.34 11.85 -16.22
C ALA A 89 0.47 10.97 -17.17
N GLY A 90 1.79 11.13 -17.17
CA GLY A 90 2.70 10.39 -18.02
C GLY A 90 3.86 9.77 -17.24
N GLN A 91 4.64 8.94 -17.92
CA GLN A 91 5.69 8.16 -17.27
C GLN A 91 6.85 8.98 -16.70
N LYS A 92 7.35 9.96 -17.47
CA LYS A 92 8.54 10.71 -17.08
C LYS A 92 8.29 11.58 -15.84
N GLY A 93 7.16 12.30 -15.83
CA GLY A 93 6.77 13.14 -14.70
C GLY A 93 6.40 12.33 -13.46
N SER A 94 5.68 11.21 -13.61
CA SER A 94 5.34 10.37 -12.47
C SER A 94 6.54 9.66 -11.83
N LEU A 95 7.60 9.32 -12.60
CA LEU A 95 8.87 8.85 -12.03
C LEU A 95 9.57 9.94 -11.19
N LEU A 96 9.52 11.20 -11.65
CA LEU A 96 10.05 12.34 -10.91
C LEU A 96 9.25 12.59 -9.62
N PHE A 97 7.93 12.52 -9.70
CA PHE A 97 7.05 12.58 -8.53
C PHE A 97 7.36 11.45 -7.54
N TRP A 98 7.56 10.22 -8.04
CA TRP A 98 7.89 9.05 -7.24
C TRP A 98 9.18 9.26 -6.44
N ALA A 99 10.27 9.66 -7.11
CA ALA A 99 11.57 9.90 -6.46
C ALA A 99 11.49 11.05 -5.42
N THR A 100 10.70 12.09 -5.73
CA THR A 100 10.51 13.24 -4.83
C THR A 100 9.74 12.85 -3.58
N VAL A 101 8.67 12.06 -3.70
CA VAL A 101 7.92 11.54 -2.55
C VAL A 101 8.80 10.61 -1.69
N LEU A 102 9.61 9.73 -2.32
CA LEU A 102 10.56 8.89 -1.57
C LEU A 102 11.55 9.74 -0.77
N SER A 103 12.17 10.73 -1.41
CA SER A 103 13.17 11.59 -0.75
C SER A 103 12.55 12.46 0.35
N LEU A 104 11.30 12.92 0.19
CA LEU A 104 10.55 13.58 1.26
C LEU A 104 10.39 12.65 2.47
N PHE A 105 9.90 11.43 2.26
CA PHE A 105 9.71 10.48 3.36
C PHE A 105 11.03 10.03 3.99
N ALA A 106 12.11 9.91 3.19
CA ALA A 106 13.44 9.63 3.68
C ALA A 106 13.97 10.77 4.58
N ALA A 107 13.84 12.03 4.13
CA ALA A 107 14.20 13.20 4.91
C ALA A 107 13.40 13.28 6.22
N LEU A 108 12.08 13.06 6.17
CA LEU A 108 11.22 13.00 7.36
C LEU A 108 11.60 11.84 8.29
N ALA A 109 11.96 10.67 7.76
CA ALA A 109 12.45 9.55 8.56
C ALA A 109 13.75 9.91 9.31
N GLN A 110 14.68 10.63 8.66
CA GLN A 110 15.91 11.11 9.29
C GLN A 110 15.65 12.22 10.34
N LEU A 111 14.59 13.02 10.19
CA LEU A 111 14.24 14.10 11.13
C LEU A 111 13.45 13.61 12.34
N LEU A 112 12.44 12.78 12.11
CA LEU A 112 11.41 12.44 13.10
C LEU A 112 11.74 11.20 13.92
N THR A 113 12.73 10.40 13.50
CA THR A 113 13.12 9.20 14.23
C THR A 113 13.87 9.56 15.51
N SER A 114 13.44 8.96 16.63
CA SER A 114 14.04 9.19 17.95
C SER A 114 15.53 8.86 17.97
N ARG A 115 16.29 9.59 18.80
CA ARG A 115 17.72 9.35 19.02
C ARG A 115 18.03 7.92 19.48
N ARG A 116 17.09 7.25 20.16
CA ARG A 116 17.21 5.84 20.57
C ARG A 116 17.41 4.88 19.38
N HIS A 117 16.88 5.22 18.22
CA HIS A 117 16.89 4.36 17.03
C HIS A 117 17.97 4.79 16.01
N ARG A 118 18.98 5.57 16.45
CA ARG A 118 20.04 6.11 15.58
C ARG A 118 20.87 5.05 14.87
N VAL A 119 21.02 3.88 15.46
CA VAL A 119 21.78 2.77 14.88
C VAL A 119 21.25 2.34 13.50
N TYR A 120 19.96 2.52 13.24
CA TYR A 120 19.34 2.15 11.96
C TYR A 120 19.46 3.26 10.91
N LEU A 121 19.54 4.52 11.34
CA LEU A 121 19.46 5.70 10.47
C LEU A 121 20.49 5.77 9.32
N PRO A 122 21.77 5.39 9.49
CA PRO A 122 22.70 5.42 8.35
C PRO A 122 22.32 4.40 7.28
N TYR A 123 21.84 3.22 7.67
CA TYR A 123 21.34 2.23 6.71
C TYR A 123 20.01 2.64 6.09
N VAL A 124 19.13 3.31 6.85
CA VAL A 124 17.89 3.87 6.31
C VAL A 124 18.22 4.89 5.21
N ALA A 125 19.13 5.83 5.49
CA ALA A 125 19.62 6.79 4.50
C ALA A 125 20.21 6.06 3.29
N ALA A 126 21.05 5.05 3.52
CA ALA A 126 21.70 4.30 2.46
C ALA A 126 20.70 3.65 1.49
N VAL A 127 19.71 2.92 2.04
CA VAL A 127 18.69 2.23 1.26
C VAL A 127 17.79 3.22 0.53
N THR A 128 17.30 4.27 1.21
CA THR A 128 16.42 5.25 0.54
C THR A 128 17.14 6.02 -0.56
N CYS A 129 18.42 6.38 -0.35
CA CYS A 129 19.24 7.03 -1.36
C CYS A 129 19.56 6.08 -2.53
N LEU A 130 19.83 4.81 -2.27
CA LEU A 130 20.05 3.80 -3.32
C LEU A 130 18.81 3.63 -4.20
N VAL A 131 17.64 3.48 -3.58
CA VAL A 131 16.36 3.34 -4.31
C VAL A 131 16.06 4.62 -5.09
N ALA A 132 16.22 5.80 -4.50
CA ALA A 132 16.04 7.06 -5.21
C ALA A 132 17.01 7.22 -6.38
N THR A 133 18.28 6.84 -6.19
CA THR A 133 19.32 6.87 -7.24
C THR A 133 18.92 5.99 -8.40
N PHE A 134 18.37 4.79 -8.16
CA PHE A 134 17.85 3.93 -9.23
C PHE A 134 16.76 4.63 -10.05
N PHE A 135 15.76 5.24 -9.42
CA PHE A 135 14.70 5.97 -10.14
C PHE A 135 15.26 7.17 -10.92
N ILE A 136 16.26 7.86 -10.37
CA ILE A 136 16.94 8.96 -11.05
C ILE A 136 17.73 8.44 -12.25
N SER A 137 18.42 7.31 -12.15
CA SER A 137 19.09 6.66 -13.29
C SER A 137 18.11 6.37 -14.42
N VAL A 138 16.94 5.80 -14.10
CA VAL A 138 15.90 5.54 -15.11
C VAL A 138 15.48 6.84 -15.80
N MET A 139 15.30 7.93 -15.05
CA MET A 139 14.98 9.23 -15.66
C MET A 139 16.12 9.76 -16.52
N LEU A 140 17.37 9.72 -16.05
CA LEU A 140 18.50 10.27 -16.79
C LEU A 140 18.78 9.52 -18.10
N PHE A 141 18.65 8.20 -18.09
CA PHE A 141 19.10 7.35 -19.20
C PHE A 141 17.98 6.78 -20.08
N ALA A 142 16.73 6.72 -19.59
CA ALA A 142 15.64 6.08 -20.34
C ALA A 142 14.36 6.93 -20.44
N ALA A 143 14.06 7.78 -19.45
CA ALA A 143 12.78 8.48 -19.36
C ALA A 143 12.94 9.93 -18.87
N ASN A 144 13.74 10.73 -19.59
CA ASN A 144 14.12 12.07 -19.15
C ASN A 144 12.95 13.07 -19.26
N PRO A 145 12.41 13.59 -18.13
CA PRO A 145 11.27 14.52 -18.15
C PRO A 145 11.61 15.90 -18.76
N PHE A 146 12.89 16.22 -18.91
CA PHE A 146 13.38 17.47 -19.49
C PHE A 146 13.87 17.30 -20.94
N GLN A 147 13.53 16.18 -21.58
CA GLN A 147 13.83 15.95 -22.98
C GLN A 147 13.16 17.02 -23.85
N ARG A 148 13.98 17.72 -24.65
CA ARG A 148 13.53 18.75 -25.57
C ARG A 148 13.17 18.17 -26.93
N LEU A 149 12.17 18.74 -27.56
CA LEU A 149 11.86 18.52 -28.96
C LEU A 149 12.78 19.35 -29.84
N ALA A 150 13.06 18.86 -31.05
CA ALA A 150 13.81 19.62 -32.06
C ALA A 150 13.02 20.87 -32.52
N PHE A 151 11.69 20.78 -32.52
CA PHE A 151 10.78 21.87 -32.81
C PHE A 151 9.66 21.89 -31.76
N ALA A 152 9.34 23.08 -31.23
CA ALA A 152 8.26 23.26 -30.28
C ALA A 152 6.93 23.43 -31.04
N PRO A 153 5.95 22.51 -30.89
CA PRO A 153 4.66 22.67 -31.53
C PRO A 153 3.90 23.87 -30.95
N LEU A 154 2.96 24.41 -31.74
CA LEU A 154 2.14 25.56 -31.32
C LEU A 154 1.21 25.23 -30.14
N ASP A 155 0.75 23.98 -30.09
CA ASP A 155 -0.05 23.41 -29.01
C ASP A 155 0.39 21.96 -28.74
N GLY A 156 0.05 21.46 -27.55
CA GLY A 156 0.30 20.07 -27.18
C GLY A 156 -0.90 19.16 -27.48
N SER A 157 -0.66 17.86 -27.44
CA SER A 157 -1.66 16.81 -27.69
C SER A 157 -2.80 16.79 -26.66
N GLY A 158 -2.59 17.41 -25.49
CA GLY A 158 -3.55 17.42 -24.39
C GLY A 158 -3.51 16.15 -23.54
N MET A 159 -4.13 16.24 -22.37
CA MET A 159 -4.37 15.07 -21.52
C MET A 159 -5.49 14.21 -22.14
N ASN A 160 -5.35 12.89 -22.08
CA ASN A 160 -6.43 11.96 -22.47
C ASN A 160 -7.76 12.41 -21.84
N PRO A 161 -8.83 12.62 -22.63
CA PRO A 161 -10.12 13.07 -22.12
C PRO A 161 -10.68 12.24 -20.96
N GLN A 162 -10.46 10.93 -20.93
CA GLN A 162 -10.88 10.06 -19.82
C GLN A 162 -10.15 10.35 -18.49
N LEU A 163 -8.98 10.98 -18.56
CA LEU A 163 -8.22 11.39 -17.38
C LEU A 163 -8.61 12.80 -16.90
N GLN A 164 -9.46 13.54 -17.63
CA GLN A 164 -9.98 14.84 -17.21
C GLN A 164 -11.15 14.67 -16.24
N ASN A 165 -10.88 13.97 -15.14
CA ASN A 165 -11.80 13.63 -14.06
C ASN A 165 -11.15 14.00 -12.72
N PRO A 166 -11.89 14.53 -11.71
CA PRO A 166 -11.33 14.78 -10.37
C PRO A 166 -10.61 13.57 -9.76
N GLY A 167 -11.03 12.35 -10.10
CA GLY A 167 -10.33 11.12 -9.75
C GLY A 167 -8.85 11.15 -10.10
N MET A 168 -8.50 11.61 -11.31
CA MET A 168 -7.11 11.72 -11.75
C MET A 168 -6.27 12.66 -10.87
N VAL A 169 -6.86 13.72 -10.31
CA VAL A 169 -6.14 14.68 -9.46
C VAL A 169 -5.87 14.12 -8.07
N PHE A 170 -6.80 13.34 -7.51
CA PHE A 170 -6.72 12.88 -6.12
C PHE A 170 -6.21 11.46 -5.95
N HIS A 171 -6.59 10.54 -6.84
CA HIS A 171 -6.28 9.12 -6.70
C HIS A 171 -4.77 8.82 -6.82
N PRO A 172 -4.06 9.18 -7.91
CA PRO A 172 -2.65 8.85 -8.06
C PRO A 172 -1.79 9.38 -6.91
N PRO A 173 -1.90 10.65 -6.45
CA PRO A 173 -1.11 11.12 -5.29
C PRO A 173 -1.32 10.28 -4.04
N MET A 174 -2.56 9.90 -3.70
CA MET A 174 -2.83 9.04 -2.54
C MET A 174 -2.21 7.67 -2.70
N LEU A 175 -2.33 7.07 -3.89
CA LEU A 175 -1.70 5.80 -4.21
C LEU A 175 -0.17 5.89 -4.08
N TYR A 176 0.47 6.87 -4.73
CA TYR A 176 1.92 7.08 -4.66
C TYR A 176 2.41 7.29 -3.24
N LEU A 177 1.74 8.13 -2.44
CA LEU A 177 2.09 8.35 -1.03
C LEU A 177 2.08 7.03 -0.23
N GLY A 178 1.09 6.18 -0.46
CA GLY A 178 1.00 4.87 0.17
C GLY A 178 2.07 3.89 -0.33
N TYR A 179 2.19 3.76 -1.64
CA TYR A 179 3.03 2.79 -2.34
C TYR A 179 4.53 3.02 -2.07
N ILE A 180 4.95 4.28 -2.18
CA ILE A 180 6.35 4.70 -2.07
C ILE A 180 6.81 4.64 -0.62
N SER A 181 5.96 5.06 0.32
CA SER A 181 6.33 5.14 1.73
C SER A 181 6.62 3.78 2.36
N ILE A 182 6.21 2.66 1.76
CA ILE A 182 6.62 1.29 2.16
C ILE A 182 8.15 1.13 2.11
N THR A 183 8.85 1.93 1.31
CA THR A 183 10.32 1.96 1.27
C THR A 183 10.92 2.31 2.63
N ILE A 184 10.22 3.09 3.47
CA ILE A 184 10.72 3.46 4.80
C ILE A 184 10.75 2.27 5.78
N PRO A 185 9.64 1.55 6.07
CA PRO A 185 9.71 0.35 6.90
C PRO A 185 10.64 -0.71 6.32
N PHE A 186 10.73 -0.84 4.99
CA PHE A 186 11.73 -1.70 4.34
C PHE A 186 13.17 -1.27 4.64
N ALA A 187 13.49 0.02 4.52
CA ALA A 187 14.83 0.53 4.81
C ALA A 187 15.23 0.31 6.28
N PHE A 188 14.29 0.44 7.22
CA PHE A 188 14.51 0.07 8.62
C PHE A 188 14.69 -1.44 8.82
N ALA A 189 13.92 -2.28 8.12
CA ALA A 189 14.07 -3.74 8.17
C ALA A 189 15.46 -4.18 7.68
N ILE A 190 15.93 -3.63 6.55
CA ILE A 190 17.29 -3.85 6.05
C ILE A 190 18.32 -3.28 7.03
N GLY A 191 18.08 -2.09 7.58
CA GLY A 191 18.95 -1.48 8.60
C GLY A 191 19.10 -2.34 9.86
N ALA A 192 18.02 -2.97 10.32
CA ALA A 192 18.04 -3.89 11.46
C ALA A 192 18.82 -5.18 11.14
N LEU A 193 18.71 -5.70 9.92
CA LEU A 193 19.48 -6.86 9.46
C LEU A 193 20.98 -6.56 9.31
N LEU A 194 21.32 -5.37 8.83
CA LEU A 194 22.71 -4.94 8.64
C LEU A 194 23.38 -4.59 9.97
N SER A 195 22.70 -3.87 10.85
CA SER A 195 23.19 -3.54 12.19
C SER A 195 23.21 -4.75 13.13
N LYS A 196 22.52 -5.85 12.77
CA LYS A 196 22.28 -7.04 13.59
C LYS A 196 21.47 -6.75 14.86
N GLN A 197 20.82 -5.60 14.95
CA GLN A 197 19.93 -5.24 16.06
C GLN A 197 18.49 -5.53 15.67
N LEU A 198 18.02 -6.74 16.01
CA LEU A 198 16.72 -7.31 15.60
C LEU A 198 15.74 -7.43 16.78
N ASP A 199 15.89 -6.56 17.77
CA ASP A 199 15.02 -6.47 18.93
C ASP A 199 13.62 -5.92 18.58
N THR A 200 12.78 -5.66 19.55
CA THR A 200 11.45 -5.05 19.31
C THR A 200 11.52 -3.52 19.08
N GLU A 201 12.68 -2.89 19.20
CA GLU A 201 12.79 -1.42 19.10
C GLU A 201 12.60 -0.92 17.67
N TRP A 202 13.17 -1.61 16.67
CA TRP A 202 13.00 -1.22 15.28
C TRP A 202 11.51 -1.27 14.86
N LEU A 203 10.73 -2.20 15.42
CA LEU A 203 9.27 -2.26 15.22
C LEU A 203 8.56 -0.99 15.69
N THR A 204 9.02 -0.44 16.81
CA THR A 204 8.49 0.83 17.34
C THR A 204 8.82 1.98 16.39
N ALA A 205 10.02 1.99 15.82
CA ALA A 205 10.45 3.01 14.86
C ALA A 205 9.63 2.99 13.56
N ILE A 206 9.30 1.81 13.04
CA ILE A 206 8.59 1.67 11.75
C ILE A 206 7.08 1.77 11.86
N ARG A 207 6.51 1.71 13.06
CA ARG A 207 5.06 1.61 13.24
C ARG A 207 4.30 2.76 12.61
N LYS A 208 4.74 4.00 12.83
CA LYS A 208 4.11 5.19 12.25
C LYS A 208 4.19 5.16 10.73
N TRP A 209 5.35 4.81 10.19
CA TRP A 209 5.57 4.68 8.75
C TRP A 209 4.67 3.62 8.11
N THR A 210 4.57 2.45 8.74
CA THR A 210 3.69 1.36 8.32
C THR A 210 2.21 1.80 8.26
N LEU A 211 1.74 2.52 9.28
CA LEU A 211 0.37 3.05 9.32
C LEU A 211 0.14 4.15 8.28
N VAL A 212 1.12 5.02 8.05
CA VAL A 212 1.06 6.06 7.00
C VAL A 212 0.94 5.41 5.62
N SER A 213 1.79 4.42 5.31
CA SER A 213 1.72 3.69 4.04
C SER A 213 0.38 2.99 3.86
N TRP A 214 -0.08 2.27 4.89
CA TRP A 214 -1.35 1.55 4.84
C TRP A 214 -2.56 2.50 4.70
N LEU A 215 -2.54 3.65 5.38
CA LEU A 215 -3.61 4.65 5.29
C LEU A 215 -3.72 5.22 3.88
N PHE A 216 -2.62 5.72 3.33
CA PHE A 216 -2.62 6.31 1.99
C PHE A 216 -2.94 5.28 0.91
N LEU A 217 -2.48 4.03 1.04
CA LEU A 217 -2.92 2.94 0.16
C LEU A 217 -4.42 2.68 0.27
N SER A 218 -4.97 2.67 1.48
CA SER A 218 -6.41 2.48 1.68
C SER A 218 -7.20 3.60 1.01
N ILE A 219 -6.81 4.86 1.22
CA ILE A 219 -7.44 6.03 0.58
C ILE A 219 -7.30 5.93 -0.95
N GLY A 220 -6.10 5.63 -1.45
CA GLY A 220 -5.84 5.46 -2.88
C GLY A 220 -6.75 4.41 -3.50
N LEU A 221 -6.83 3.21 -2.90
CA LEU A 221 -7.72 2.14 -3.36
C LEU A 221 -9.19 2.56 -3.33
N LEU A 222 -9.66 3.24 -2.27
CA LEU A 222 -11.05 3.70 -2.18
C LEU A 222 -11.41 4.74 -3.24
N ILE A 223 -10.57 5.76 -3.44
CA ILE A 223 -10.79 6.78 -4.47
C ILE A 223 -10.68 6.14 -5.87
N GLY A 224 -9.77 5.18 -6.04
CA GLY A 224 -9.62 4.43 -7.29
C GLY A 224 -10.89 3.65 -7.65
N MET A 225 -11.45 2.91 -6.68
CA MET A 225 -12.72 2.21 -6.87
C MET A 225 -13.86 3.17 -7.21
N TRP A 226 -13.92 4.33 -6.56
CA TRP A 226 -14.91 5.36 -6.88
C TRP A 226 -14.73 5.91 -8.30
N TRP A 227 -13.49 6.22 -8.70
CA TRP A 227 -13.20 6.74 -10.02
C TRP A 227 -13.53 5.72 -11.11
N ALA A 228 -13.09 4.47 -10.96
CA ALA A 228 -13.42 3.38 -11.89
C ALA A 228 -14.93 3.15 -12.00
N TYR A 229 -15.67 3.29 -10.89
CA TYR A 229 -17.13 3.17 -10.88
C TYR A 229 -17.84 4.24 -11.72
N VAL A 230 -17.34 5.47 -11.74
CA VAL A 230 -17.96 6.58 -12.49
C VAL A 230 -17.48 6.66 -13.94
N GLU A 231 -16.30 6.09 -14.25
CA GLU A 231 -15.72 6.15 -15.58
C GLU A 231 -16.29 5.07 -16.50
N LEU A 232 -16.84 5.50 -17.64
CA LEU A 232 -17.50 4.59 -18.58
C LEU A 232 -16.49 3.63 -19.22
N GLY A 233 -16.81 2.34 -19.20
CA GLY A 233 -16.00 1.29 -19.84
C GLY A 233 -14.89 0.70 -18.95
N TRP A 234 -14.72 1.16 -17.70
CA TRP A 234 -13.67 0.68 -16.80
C TRP A 234 -14.07 -0.54 -15.95
N GLY A 235 -15.21 -1.16 -16.24
CA GLY A 235 -15.61 -2.43 -15.59
C GLY A 235 -16.28 -2.27 -14.22
N GLY A 236 -16.64 -1.05 -13.81
CA GLY A 236 -17.29 -0.75 -12.53
C GLY A 236 -16.28 -0.38 -11.45
N TYR A 237 -16.58 -0.66 -10.18
CA TYR A 237 -15.71 -0.24 -9.07
C TYR A 237 -14.40 -1.05 -8.97
N TRP A 238 -14.35 -2.26 -9.53
CA TRP A 238 -13.16 -3.11 -9.52
C TRP A 238 -13.23 -4.14 -10.64
N ALA A 239 -12.23 -4.15 -11.52
CA ALA A 239 -12.20 -5.02 -12.70
C ALA A 239 -11.15 -6.14 -12.60
N TRP A 240 -10.39 -6.20 -11.49
CA TRP A 240 -9.21 -7.07 -11.34
C TRP A 240 -8.14 -6.76 -12.40
N ASP A 241 -8.05 -5.51 -12.84
CA ASP A 241 -7.01 -5.05 -13.75
C ASP A 241 -5.62 -5.26 -13.10
N PRO A 242 -4.57 -5.63 -13.86
CA PRO A 242 -3.25 -5.90 -13.31
C PRO A 242 -2.67 -4.76 -12.45
N VAL A 243 -2.99 -3.50 -12.76
CA VAL A 243 -2.51 -2.35 -12.00
C VAL A 243 -3.35 -2.12 -10.74
N GLU A 244 -4.66 -2.36 -10.78
CA GLU A 244 -5.51 -2.43 -9.59
C GLU A 244 -4.98 -3.50 -8.62
N ASN A 245 -4.72 -4.70 -9.14
CA ASN A 245 -4.17 -5.83 -8.39
C ASN A 245 -2.80 -5.49 -7.79
N ALA A 246 -1.94 -4.83 -8.56
CA ALA A 246 -0.63 -4.38 -8.10
C ALA A 246 -0.68 -3.43 -6.89
N ALA A 247 -1.73 -2.61 -6.77
CA ALA A 247 -1.98 -1.78 -5.60
C ALA A 247 -2.51 -2.58 -4.39
N LEU A 248 -3.39 -3.56 -4.64
CA LEU A 248 -4.00 -4.40 -3.61
C LEU A 248 -2.99 -5.34 -2.93
N LEU A 249 -2.04 -5.88 -3.68
CA LEU A 249 -1.04 -6.84 -3.20
C LEU A 249 -0.24 -6.35 -1.98
N PRO A 250 0.49 -5.21 -2.02
CA PRO A 250 1.19 -4.72 -0.85
C PRO A 250 0.24 -4.30 0.27
N TRP A 251 -0.98 -3.86 -0.03
CA TRP A 251 -1.98 -3.54 1.00
C TRP A 251 -2.38 -4.77 1.83
N LEU A 252 -2.60 -5.92 1.18
CA LEU A 252 -2.89 -7.19 1.87
C LEU A 252 -1.72 -7.65 2.75
N VAL A 253 -0.50 -7.61 2.22
CA VAL A 253 0.71 -8.02 2.97
C VAL A 253 1.00 -7.06 4.13
N MET A 254 0.81 -5.76 3.95
CA MET A 254 0.93 -4.76 5.03
C MET A 254 -0.15 -4.93 6.09
N THR A 255 -1.38 -5.30 5.69
CA THR A 255 -2.44 -5.63 6.63
C THR A 255 -2.08 -6.86 7.46
N ALA A 256 -1.48 -7.89 6.84
CA ALA A 256 -0.97 -9.06 7.55
C ALA A 256 0.10 -8.65 8.58
N PHE A 257 1.04 -7.79 8.17
CA PHE A 257 2.10 -7.29 9.04
C PHE A 257 1.57 -6.49 10.24
N LEU A 258 0.61 -5.58 10.02
CA LEU A 258 -0.01 -4.79 11.10
C LEU A 258 -0.68 -5.67 12.16
N HIS A 259 -1.16 -6.84 11.78
CA HIS A 259 -1.74 -7.82 12.69
C HIS A 259 -0.68 -8.68 13.39
N SER A 260 0.32 -9.17 12.67
CA SER A 260 1.35 -10.06 13.20
C SER A 260 2.39 -9.32 14.07
N VAL A 261 2.62 -8.03 13.84
CA VAL A 261 3.50 -7.21 14.70
C VAL A 261 2.96 -7.11 16.14
N MET A 262 1.62 -7.17 16.31
CA MET A 262 1.01 -7.22 17.64
C MET A 262 1.41 -8.47 18.43
N ILE A 263 1.57 -9.61 17.74
CA ILE A 263 2.00 -10.84 18.38
C ILE A 263 3.48 -10.75 18.74
N GLN A 264 4.31 -10.22 17.83
CA GLN A 264 5.74 -10.09 18.09
C GLN A 264 6.03 -9.24 19.33
N GLU A 265 5.38 -8.08 19.47
CA GLU A 265 5.59 -7.21 20.63
C GLU A 265 5.05 -7.81 21.94
N LYS A 266 4.01 -8.64 21.90
CA LYS A 266 3.37 -9.20 23.11
C LYS A 266 3.90 -10.56 23.53
N ARG A 267 4.41 -11.36 22.59
CA ARG A 267 4.75 -12.78 22.78
C ARG A 267 6.15 -13.13 22.27
N GLY A 268 6.88 -12.21 21.65
CA GLY A 268 8.19 -12.49 21.06
C GLY A 268 8.13 -13.45 19.86
N MET A 269 6.95 -13.64 19.27
CA MET A 269 6.72 -14.57 18.16
C MET A 269 6.81 -13.91 16.78
N LEU A 270 6.87 -14.71 15.71
CA LEU A 270 6.72 -14.25 14.32
C LEU A 270 7.80 -13.26 13.83
N LYS A 271 8.98 -13.19 14.47
CA LYS A 271 10.09 -12.29 14.06
C LYS A 271 10.46 -12.49 12.57
N LYS A 272 10.66 -13.75 12.17
CA LYS A 272 10.95 -14.17 10.78
C LYS A 272 9.85 -13.74 9.81
N TRP A 273 8.60 -14.06 10.18
CA TRP A 273 7.41 -13.77 9.39
C TRP A 273 7.26 -12.27 9.14
N ASN A 274 7.33 -11.45 10.18
CA ASN A 274 7.16 -10.00 10.10
C ASN A 274 8.20 -9.33 9.20
N LEU A 275 9.45 -9.77 9.30
CA LEU A 275 10.50 -9.27 8.45
C LEU A 275 10.29 -9.66 6.98
N GLY A 276 9.88 -10.91 6.73
CA GLY A 276 9.50 -11.39 5.40
C GLY A 276 8.31 -10.63 4.80
N LEU A 277 7.31 -10.29 5.62
CA LEU A 277 6.16 -9.49 5.18
C LEU A 277 6.56 -8.09 4.75
N ILE A 278 7.44 -7.39 5.48
CA ILE A 278 7.90 -6.05 5.09
C ILE A 278 8.70 -6.11 3.78
N ILE A 279 9.63 -7.06 3.67
CA ILE A 279 10.43 -7.26 2.46
C ILE A 279 9.50 -7.57 1.28
N GLY A 280 8.57 -8.51 1.46
CA GLY A 280 7.57 -8.89 0.46
C GLY A 280 6.67 -7.72 0.05
N ALA A 281 6.15 -6.94 1.00
CA ALA A 281 5.32 -5.78 0.70
C ALA A 281 6.05 -4.74 -0.15
N TRP A 282 7.33 -4.48 0.15
CA TRP A 282 8.14 -3.56 -0.65
C TRP A 282 8.50 -4.13 -2.03
N LEU A 283 8.85 -5.42 -2.12
CA LEU A 283 9.08 -6.05 -3.41
C LEU A 283 7.82 -6.06 -4.28
N LEU A 284 6.64 -6.27 -3.68
CA LEU A 284 5.36 -6.17 -4.38
C LEU A 284 5.07 -4.75 -4.85
N SER A 285 5.52 -3.72 -4.13
CA SER A 285 5.40 -2.33 -4.60
C SER A 285 6.35 -2.02 -5.77
N ILE A 286 7.59 -2.50 -5.74
CA ILE A 286 8.47 -2.40 -6.90
C ILE A 286 7.93 -3.21 -8.08
N PHE A 287 7.38 -4.39 -7.83
CA PHE A 287 6.75 -5.24 -8.84
C PHE A 287 5.54 -4.56 -9.52
N GLY A 288 4.67 -3.88 -8.79
CA GLY A 288 3.60 -3.13 -9.44
C GLY A 288 4.08 -1.91 -10.21
N THR A 289 5.16 -1.27 -9.75
CA THR A 289 5.84 -0.24 -10.56
C THR A 289 6.37 -0.86 -11.86
N PHE A 290 6.97 -2.06 -11.82
CA PHE A 290 7.34 -2.80 -13.02
C PHE A 290 6.12 -3.09 -13.93
N LEU A 291 5.00 -3.58 -13.39
CA LEU A 291 3.80 -3.88 -14.18
C LEU A 291 3.25 -2.65 -14.90
N THR A 292 3.12 -1.52 -14.19
CA THR A 292 2.59 -0.26 -14.76
C THR A 292 3.47 0.33 -15.86
N ARG A 293 4.78 0.01 -15.89
CA ARG A 293 5.78 0.66 -16.78
C ARG A 293 6.37 -0.25 -17.85
N SER A 294 6.14 -1.55 -17.77
CA SER A 294 6.73 -2.51 -18.70
C SER A 294 5.84 -2.78 -19.92
N GLY A 295 4.52 -2.60 -19.79
CA GLY A 295 3.55 -2.98 -20.82
C GLY A 295 3.54 -4.48 -21.13
N VAL A 296 4.10 -5.30 -20.23
CA VAL A 296 4.17 -6.77 -20.36
C VAL A 296 2.76 -7.39 -20.28
N ILE A 297 1.89 -6.80 -19.48
CA ILE A 297 0.47 -7.14 -19.39
C ILE A 297 -0.35 -5.94 -19.86
N ALA A 298 -1.38 -6.19 -20.67
CA ALA A 298 -2.35 -5.17 -21.04
C ALA A 298 -3.09 -4.68 -19.79
N SER A 299 -3.14 -3.36 -19.62
CA SER A 299 -3.89 -2.71 -18.54
C SER A 299 -4.30 -1.32 -18.99
N VAL A 300 -5.50 -0.90 -18.61
CA VAL A 300 -6.01 0.46 -18.88
C VAL A 300 -5.19 1.54 -18.18
N HIS A 301 -4.44 1.15 -17.14
CA HIS A 301 -3.57 2.02 -16.35
C HIS A 301 -2.09 1.92 -16.77
N SER A 302 -1.74 1.04 -17.72
CA SER A 302 -0.36 0.89 -18.16
C SER A 302 0.07 2.05 -19.06
N PHE A 303 1.31 2.49 -18.86
CA PHE A 303 1.96 3.41 -19.78
C PHE A 303 2.52 2.57 -20.94
N THR A 304 2.47 3.11 -22.17
CA THR A 304 2.91 2.46 -23.42
C THR A 304 4.21 1.65 -23.27
N GLN A 305 4.39 0.57 -24.05
CA GLN A 305 5.60 -0.25 -23.96
C GLN A 305 6.88 0.59 -24.03
N SER A 306 7.70 0.48 -22.98
CA SER A 306 8.88 1.32 -22.77
C SER A 306 10.09 0.46 -22.38
N PRO A 307 11.31 0.77 -22.85
CA PRO A 307 12.54 0.11 -22.40
C PRO A 307 12.75 0.16 -20.88
N VAL A 308 12.07 1.07 -20.19
CA VAL A 308 12.09 1.23 -18.73
C VAL A 308 11.67 -0.03 -17.99
N GLY A 309 10.80 -0.88 -18.57
CA GLY A 309 10.41 -2.15 -17.97
C GLY A 309 11.61 -3.04 -17.58
N TYR A 310 12.65 -3.08 -18.42
CA TYR A 310 13.85 -3.89 -18.16
C TYR A 310 14.67 -3.36 -16.98
N PHE A 311 14.75 -2.04 -16.80
CA PHE A 311 15.41 -1.44 -15.64
C PHE A 311 14.74 -1.87 -14.34
N PHE A 312 13.41 -1.82 -14.30
CA PHE A 312 12.63 -2.22 -13.13
C PHE A 312 12.69 -3.72 -12.87
N LEU A 313 12.68 -4.55 -13.91
CA LEU A 313 12.83 -6.00 -13.76
C LEU A 313 14.20 -6.35 -13.16
N ALA A 314 15.28 -5.78 -13.72
CA ALA A 314 16.63 -6.00 -13.20
C ALA A 314 16.75 -5.52 -11.75
N PHE A 315 16.24 -4.33 -11.44
CA PHE A 315 16.25 -3.79 -10.08
C PHE A 315 15.43 -4.66 -9.11
N LEU A 316 14.25 -5.14 -9.51
CA LEU A 316 13.41 -6.03 -8.71
C LEU A 316 14.15 -7.34 -8.39
N VAL A 317 14.75 -7.98 -9.40
CA VAL A 317 15.51 -9.23 -9.21
C VAL A 317 16.71 -9.01 -8.29
N LEU A 318 17.51 -7.98 -8.53
CA LEU A 318 18.69 -7.66 -7.70
C LEU A 318 18.29 -7.34 -6.25
N ALA A 319 17.25 -6.52 -6.06
CA ALA A 319 16.78 -6.15 -4.73
C ALA A 319 16.15 -7.34 -3.99
N ALA A 320 15.42 -8.21 -4.70
CA ALA A 320 14.91 -9.46 -4.14
C ALA A 320 16.07 -10.36 -3.69
N VAL A 321 17.03 -10.66 -4.58
CA VAL A 321 18.17 -11.51 -4.25
C VAL A 321 18.97 -10.93 -3.08
N ALA A 322 19.29 -9.63 -3.10
CA ALA A 322 20.06 -8.99 -2.03
C ALA A 322 19.32 -9.02 -0.67
N SER A 323 18.03 -8.66 -0.65
CA SER A 323 17.24 -8.63 0.59
C SER A 323 16.98 -10.04 1.13
N PHE A 324 16.66 -11.02 0.28
CA PHE A 324 16.48 -12.41 0.71
C PHE A 324 17.78 -13.06 1.16
N THR A 325 18.90 -12.81 0.47
CA THR A 325 20.22 -13.31 0.90
C THR A 325 20.57 -12.76 2.28
N LEU A 326 20.41 -11.46 2.49
CA LEU A 326 20.63 -10.85 3.80
C LEU A 326 19.68 -11.41 4.87
N TYR A 327 18.39 -11.57 4.53
CA TYR A 327 17.40 -12.18 5.41
C TYR A 327 17.79 -13.59 5.83
N VAL A 328 18.17 -14.45 4.88
CA VAL A 328 18.60 -15.84 5.12
C VAL A 328 19.84 -15.91 5.99
N ILE A 329 20.88 -15.11 5.69
CA ILE A 329 22.11 -15.03 6.49
C ILE A 329 21.82 -14.63 7.95
N ARG A 330 20.78 -13.83 8.18
CA ARG A 330 20.40 -13.34 9.51
C ARG A 330 19.31 -14.16 10.20
N LEU A 331 18.80 -15.22 9.57
CA LEU A 331 17.79 -16.11 10.18
C LEU A 331 18.14 -16.63 11.58
N PRO A 332 19.40 -16.98 11.91
CA PRO A 332 19.76 -17.43 13.25
C PRO A 332 19.50 -16.39 14.35
N LEU A 333 19.60 -15.10 14.03
CA LEU A 333 19.33 -14.00 14.96
C LEU A 333 17.82 -13.76 15.20
N LEU A 334 16.96 -14.37 14.38
CA LEU A 334 15.49 -14.23 14.44
C LEU A 334 14.84 -15.39 15.20
N ALA A 335 15.55 -15.95 16.18
CA ALA A 335 15.04 -17.01 17.03
C ALA A 335 13.80 -16.53 17.81
N THR A 336 12.83 -17.43 17.91
CA THR A 336 11.53 -17.15 18.53
C THR A 336 11.53 -17.64 19.98
N GLU A 337 11.09 -16.80 20.91
CA GLU A 337 11.11 -17.10 22.35
C GLU A 337 9.91 -17.95 22.79
N ALA A 338 8.78 -17.89 22.06
CA ALA A 338 7.55 -18.59 22.40
C ALA A 338 6.96 -19.40 21.22
N ARG A 339 6.16 -20.43 21.53
CA ARG A 339 5.44 -21.27 20.56
C ARG A 339 3.92 -21.13 20.74
N LEU A 340 3.15 -21.50 19.71
CA LEU A 340 1.69 -21.52 19.78
C LEU A 340 1.25 -22.57 20.81
N GLU A 341 0.59 -22.12 21.88
CA GLU A 341 0.13 -22.98 22.97
C GLU A 341 -1.21 -23.67 22.67
N SER A 342 -2.09 -23.03 21.87
CA SER A 342 -3.42 -23.57 21.53
C SER A 342 -3.92 -23.07 20.18
N MET A 343 -4.61 -23.94 19.45
CA MET A 343 -5.30 -23.60 18.19
C MET A 343 -6.60 -22.81 18.40
N VAL A 344 -7.14 -22.78 19.63
CA VAL A 344 -8.31 -21.98 20.00
C VAL A 344 -7.86 -20.86 20.94
N SER A 345 -7.15 -19.91 20.33
CA SER A 345 -6.56 -18.77 21.02
C SER A 345 -6.57 -17.54 20.13
N ARG A 346 -6.38 -16.37 20.74
CA ARG A 346 -6.22 -15.13 19.97
C ARG A 346 -4.96 -15.20 19.09
N GLU A 347 -3.88 -15.81 19.58
CA GLU A 347 -2.66 -16.08 18.82
C GLU A 347 -2.94 -16.89 17.54
N ALA A 348 -3.70 -17.98 17.66
CA ALA A 348 -4.08 -18.79 16.51
C ALA A 348 -4.97 -18.02 15.54
N SER A 349 -5.91 -17.22 16.04
CA SER A 349 -6.78 -16.37 15.20
C SER A 349 -5.96 -15.37 14.37
N PHE A 350 -4.94 -14.75 14.96
CA PHE A 350 -4.02 -13.85 14.25
C PHE A 350 -3.15 -14.59 13.21
N PHE A 351 -2.74 -15.82 13.51
CA PHE A 351 -2.00 -16.67 12.58
C PHE A 351 -2.87 -17.05 11.37
N PHE A 352 -4.10 -17.53 11.58
CA PHE A 352 -5.04 -17.84 10.50
C PHE A 352 -5.40 -16.60 9.68
N ASN A 353 -5.61 -15.45 10.33
CA ASN A 353 -5.82 -14.17 9.65
C ASN A 353 -4.65 -13.84 8.71
N ASN A 354 -3.41 -14.02 9.17
CA ASN A 354 -2.22 -13.81 8.34
C ASN A 354 -2.17 -14.77 7.16
N LEU A 355 -2.48 -16.06 7.37
CA LEU A 355 -2.50 -17.05 6.31
C LEU A 355 -3.54 -16.71 5.24
N LEU A 356 -4.74 -16.26 5.62
CA LEU A 356 -5.76 -15.83 4.67
C LEU A 356 -5.36 -14.60 3.89
N LEU A 357 -4.78 -13.58 4.54
CA LEU A 357 -4.30 -12.37 3.87
C LEU A 357 -3.20 -12.68 2.85
N ILE A 358 -2.27 -13.57 3.20
CA ILE A 358 -1.24 -14.04 2.26
C ILE A 358 -1.80 -14.96 1.19
N GLY A 359 -2.79 -15.79 1.50
CA GLY A 359 -3.51 -16.60 0.52
C GLY A 359 -4.25 -15.74 -0.51
N LEU A 360 -4.92 -14.68 -0.07
CA LEU A 360 -5.53 -13.66 -0.94
C LEU A 360 -4.48 -12.98 -1.81
N ALA A 361 -3.37 -12.52 -1.22
CA ALA A 361 -2.28 -11.89 -1.97
C ALA A 361 -1.69 -12.85 -3.01
N PHE A 362 -1.49 -14.12 -2.65
CA PHE A 362 -1.01 -15.16 -3.57
C PHE A 362 -2.00 -15.42 -4.71
N SER A 363 -3.30 -15.56 -4.41
CA SER A 363 -4.36 -15.72 -5.41
C SER A 363 -4.35 -14.59 -6.43
N VAL A 364 -4.30 -13.34 -5.95
CA VAL A 364 -4.26 -12.13 -6.79
C VAL A 364 -2.98 -12.07 -7.62
N LEU A 365 -1.82 -12.33 -7.01
CA LEU A 365 -0.53 -12.32 -7.69
C LEU A 365 -0.48 -13.41 -8.77
N TRP A 366 -0.93 -14.62 -8.44
CA TRP A 366 -1.00 -15.74 -9.36
C TRP A 366 -1.87 -15.41 -10.56
N GLY A 367 -3.10 -14.92 -10.32
CA GLY A 367 -4.00 -14.53 -11.40
C GLY A 367 -3.43 -13.42 -12.27
N THR A 368 -2.70 -12.48 -11.69
CA THR A 368 -2.03 -11.38 -12.40
C THR A 368 -0.84 -11.87 -13.22
N LEU A 369 -0.04 -12.80 -12.71
CA LEU A 369 1.14 -13.34 -13.42
C LEU A 369 0.78 -14.41 -14.44
N PHE A 370 -0.41 -15.01 -14.36
CA PHE A 370 -0.80 -16.14 -15.19
C PHE A 370 -0.64 -15.90 -16.71
N PRO A 371 -1.05 -14.75 -17.28
CA PRO A 371 -0.87 -14.49 -18.70
C PRO A 371 0.61 -14.47 -19.13
N ILE A 372 1.49 -13.94 -18.27
CA ILE A 372 2.94 -13.90 -18.51
C ILE A 372 3.50 -15.32 -18.52
N LEU A 373 3.10 -16.13 -17.54
CA LEU A 373 3.58 -17.50 -17.41
C LEU A 373 3.08 -18.39 -18.56
N THR A 374 1.83 -18.24 -18.99
CA THR A 374 1.30 -19.02 -20.11
C THR A 374 1.90 -18.61 -21.44
N GLU A 375 2.19 -17.32 -21.64
CA GLU A 375 2.92 -16.86 -22.81
C GLU A 375 4.33 -17.46 -22.85
N TRP A 376 5.05 -17.42 -21.72
CA TRP A 376 6.40 -17.96 -21.64
C TRP A 376 6.48 -19.48 -21.87
N VAL A 377 5.54 -20.25 -21.32
CA VAL A 377 5.56 -21.72 -21.39
C VAL A 377 4.87 -22.26 -22.65
N ARG A 378 3.76 -21.65 -23.07
CA ARG A 378 2.87 -22.18 -24.14
C ARG A 378 2.80 -21.28 -25.38
N GLY A 379 3.40 -20.09 -25.35
CA GLY A 379 3.30 -19.12 -26.45
C GLY A 379 1.94 -18.42 -26.57
N VAL A 380 1.03 -18.58 -25.59
CA VAL A 380 -0.32 -17.99 -25.61
C VAL A 380 -0.64 -17.24 -24.32
N LYS A 381 -1.24 -16.05 -24.43
CA LYS A 381 -1.69 -15.27 -23.27
C LYS A 381 -3.07 -15.74 -22.83
N ILE A 382 -3.16 -16.33 -21.64
CA ILE A 382 -4.42 -16.71 -21.01
C ILE A 382 -4.68 -15.76 -19.86
N THR A 383 -5.74 -14.95 -19.98
CA THR A 383 -6.12 -13.95 -18.97
C THR A 383 -7.33 -14.41 -18.19
N TYR A 384 -7.26 -14.31 -16.87
CA TYR A 384 -8.42 -14.56 -16.01
C TYR A 384 -9.32 -13.35 -15.95
N GLY A 385 -10.61 -13.56 -16.20
CA GLY A 385 -11.63 -12.54 -16.01
C GLY A 385 -12.08 -12.44 -14.54
N PRO A 386 -12.93 -11.43 -14.21
CA PRO A 386 -13.43 -11.20 -12.86
C PRO A 386 -14.07 -12.42 -12.20
N ALA A 387 -14.75 -13.28 -12.96
CA ALA A 387 -15.40 -14.48 -12.45
C ALA A 387 -14.41 -15.43 -11.73
N THR A 388 -13.22 -15.65 -12.30
CA THR A 388 -12.22 -16.55 -11.70
C THR A 388 -11.62 -15.96 -10.43
N PHE A 389 -11.30 -14.66 -10.43
CA PHE A 389 -10.83 -13.98 -9.22
C PHE A 389 -11.89 -14.01 -8.13
N ASN A 390 -13.14 -13.71 -8.46
CA ASN A 390 -14.25 -13.70 -7.53
C ASN A 390 -14.53 -15.09 -6.93
N PHE A 391 -14.45 -16.15 -7.74
CA PHE A 391 -14.62 -17.52 -7.28
C PHE A 391 -13.67 -17.89 -6.13
N VAL A 392 -12.42 -17.41 -6.17
CA VAL A 392 -11.42 -17.68 -5.13
C VAL A 392 -11.47 -16.64 -4.01
N ASN A 393 -11.53 -15.36 -4.36
CA ASN A 393 -11.33 -14.26 -3.41
C ASN A 393 -12.58 -13.95 -2.57
N ILE A 394 -13.80 -14.17 -3.09
CA ILE A 394 -15.03 -13.92 -2.32
C ILE A 394 -15.12 -14.86 -1.09
N PRO A 395 -14.98 -16.20 -1.23
CA PRO A 395 -15.01 -17.09 -0.07
C PRO A 395 -13.92 -16.76 0.97
N LEU A 396 -12.70 -16.51 0.51
CA LEU A 396 -11.59 -16.12 1.40
C LEU A 396 -11.87 -14.78 2.10
N GLY A 397 -12.44 -13.81 1.39
CA GLY A 397 -12.85 -12.53 1.94
C GLY A 397 -13.94 -12.67 3.01
N LEU A 398 -14.95 -13.52 2.79
CA LEU A 398 -16.01 -13.79 3.77
C LEU A 398 -15.47 -14.46 5.03
N VAL A 399 -14.54 -15.41 4.89
CA VAL A 399 -13.86 -16.03 6.06
C VAL A 399 -13.02 -14.99 6.81
N LEU A 400 -12.32 -14.11 6.09
CA LEU A 400 -11.57 -13.01 6.70
C LEU A 400 -12.49 -12.03 7.46
N LEU A 401 -13.63 -11.66 6.87
CA LEU A 401 -14.65 -10.84 7.51
C LEU A 401 -15.16 -11.52 8.79
N LEU A 402 -15.42 -12.83 8.76
CA LEU A 402 -15.82 -13.58 9.94
C LEU A 402 -14.74 -13.55 11.04
N LEU A 403 -13.47 -13.78 10.68
CA LEU A 403 -12.35 -13.72 11.63
C LEU A 403 -12.18 -12.33 12.25
N THR A 404 -12.56 -11.28 11.54
CA THR A 404 -12.54 -9.88 12.02
C THR A 404 -13.42 -9.70 13.27
N GLY A 405 -14.52 -10.45 13.37
CA GLY A 405 -15.39 -10.49 14.56
C GLY A 405 -15.00 -11.58 15.57
N ILE A 406 -14.47 -12.72 15.12
CA ILE A 406 -14.05 -13.81 16.04
C ILE A 406 -12.85 -13.37 16.90
N GLY A 407 -11.80 -12.81 16.28
CA GLY A 407 -10.52 -12.51 16.93
C GLY A 407 -10.64 -11.63 18.19
N PRO A 408 -11.41 -10.52 18.17
CA PRO A 408 -11.62 -9.68 19.35
C PRO A 408 -12.23 -10.39 20.56
N LEU A 409 -13.10 -11.37 20.33
CA LEU A 409 -13.88 -12.07 21.36
C LEU A 409 -13.11 -13.23 22.02
N ILE A 410 -12.13 -13.81 21.35
CA ILE A 410 -11.33 -14.93 21.87
C ILE A 410 -10.23 -14.42 22.81
N ALA A 411 -10.02 -15.09 23.94
CA ALA A 411 -8.96 -14.75 24.89
C ALA A 411 -7.55 -15.18 24.41
N TRP A 412 -6.51 -14.54 24.94
CA TRP A 412 -5.12 -14.99 24.74
C TRP A 412 -4.88 -16.36 25.40
N ARG A 413 -3.92 -17.14 24.90
CA ARG A 413 -3.57 -18.50 25.34
C ARG A 413 -4.64 -19.56 25.16
N ARG A 414 -5.72 -19.51 25.94
CA ARG A 414 -6.80 -20.51 25.92
C ARG A 414 -8.15 -19.87 26.24
N ALA A 415 -9.13 -20.13 25.39
CA ALA A 415 -10.51 -19.76 25.67
C ALA A 415 -11.25 -20.90 26.39
N SER A 416 -12.03 -20.57 27.43
CA SER A 416 -12.95 -21.52 28.07
C SER A 416 -14.32 -21.51 27.39
N LEU A 417 -14.96 -22.68 27.27
CA LEU A 417 -16.24 -22.83 26.58
C LEU A 417 -17.37 -21.96 27.17
N PRO A 418 -17.53 -21.81 28.50
CA PRO A 418 -18.55 -20.93 29.07
C PRO A 418 -18.32 -19.45 28.72
N ASN A 419 -17.06 -19.01 28.72
CA ASN A 419 -16.73 -17.63 28.32
C ASN A 419 -17.02 -17.43 26.83
N LEU A 420 -16.65 -18.37 25.96
CA LEU A 420 -16.98 -18.30 24.53
C LEU A 420 -18.49 -18.15 24.30
N ARG A 421 -19.34 -18.98 24.91
CA ARG A 421 -20.80 -18.87 24.76
C ARG A 421 -21.31 -17.48 25.14
N ARG A 422 -20.84 -16.93 26.27
CA ARG A 422 -21.24 -15.59 26.73
C ARG A 422 -20.71 -14.47 25.82
N GLN A 423 -19.52 -14.62 25.27
CA GLN A 423 -18.90 -13.62 24.40
C GLN A 423 -19.56 -13.56 23.03
N PHE A 424 -19.94 -14.71 22.49
CA PHE A 424 -20.48 -14.86 21.14
C PHE A 424 -22.01 -14.73 21.06
N ALA A 425 -22.74 -14.82 22.19
CA ALA A 425 -24.20 -14.76 22.19
C ALA A 425 -24.78 -13.56 21.42
N VAL A 426 -24.43 -12.32 21.81
CA VAL A 426 -24.97 -11.11 21.17
C VAL A 426 -24.55 -10.99 19.69
N PRO A 427 -23.26 -11.17 19.33
CA PRO A 427 -22.84 -11.10 17.94
C PRO A 427 -23.49 -12.16 17.04
N VAL A 428 -23.54 -13.43 17.49
CA VAL A 428 -24.14 -14.52 16.72
C VAL A 428 -25.63 -14.30 16.53
N THR A 429 -26.35 -13.91 17.58
CA THR A 429 -27.77 -13.58 17.47
C THR A 429 -28.00 -12.43 16.49
N SER A 430 -27.15 -11.39 16.51
CA SER A 430 -27.26 -10.26 15.57
C SER A 430 -27.05 -10.68 14.12
N GLY A 431 -26.05 -11.54 13.85
CA GLY A 431 -25.79 -12.07 12.52
C GLY A 431 -26.90 -12.99 12.00
N VAL A 432 -27.38 -13.91 12.84
CA VAL A 432 -28.49 -14.81 12.49
C VAL A 432 -29.79 -14.04 12.29
N PHE A 433 -30.07 -13.06 13.13
CA PHE A 433 -31.27 -12.22 12.99
C PHE A 433 -31.23 -11.40 11.70
N MET A 434 -30.08 -10.83 11.35
CA MET A 434 -29.90 -10.16 10.06
C MET A 434 -30.12 -11.14 8.90
N LEU A 435 -29.55 -12.35 8.95
CA LEU A 435 -29.77 -13.38 7.94
C LEU A 435 -31.26 -13.68 7.74
N LEU A 436 -32.01 -13.85 8.83
CA LEU A 436 -33.45 -14.08 8.77
C LEU A 436 -34.20 -12.90 8.14
N ILE A 437 -33.87 -11.66 8.53
CA ILE A 437 -34.45 -10.45 7.90
C ILE A 437 -34.24 -10.47 6.40
N LEU A 438 -33.02 -10.74 5.94
CA LEU A 438 -32.70 -10.72 4.51
C LEU A 438 -33.42 -11.83 3.73
N LEU A 439 -33.52 -13.03 4.31
CA LEU A 439 -34.27 -14.15 3.72
C LEU A 439 -35.78 -13.84 3.62
N VAL A 440 -36.36 -13.23 4.67
CA VAL A 440 -37.77 -12.79 4.68
C VAL A 440 -38.01 -11.67 3.68
N ALA A 441 -37.05 -10.76 3.50
CA ALA A 441 -37.08 -9.72 2.48
C ALA A 441 -36.89 -10.24 1.04
N GLY A 442 -36.75 -11.56 0.86
CA GLY A 442 -36.70 -12.21 -0.44
C GLY A 442 -35.29 -12.37 -1.04
N MET A 443 -34.23 -11.99 -0.33
CA MET A 443 -32.86 -12.14 -0.82
C MET A 443 -32.45 -13.61 -0.87
N ARG A 444 -31.93 -14.06 -2.02
CA ARG A 444 -31.54 -15.46 -2.25
C ARG A 444 -30.06 -15.63 -2.62
N ASP A 445 -29.39 -14.57 -3.06
CA ASP A 445 -27.98 -14.63 -3.41
C ASP A 445 -27.10 -14.87 -2.18
N LEU A 446 -26.33 -15.96 -2.21
CA LEU A 446 -25.53 -16.41 -1.08
C LEU A 446 -24.45 -15.40 -0.68
N GLY A 447 -23.80 -14.76 -1.65
CA GLY A 447 -22.73 -13.78 -1.41
C GLY A 447 -23.19 -12.60 -0.54
N PRO A 448 -24.20 -11.81 -0.98
CA PRO A 448 -24.78 -10.73 -0.19
C PRO A 448 -25.36 -11.18 1.14
N LEU A 449 -26.09 -12.31 1.17
CA LEU A 449 -26.64 -12.87 2.41
C LEU A 449 -25.55 -13.08 3.46
N LEU A 450 -24.44 -13.73 3.08
CA LEU A 450 -23.31 -13.97 3.97
C LEU A 450 -22.58 -12.67 4.32
N ALA A 451 -22.27 -11.81 3.35
CA ALA A 451 -21.53 -10.57 3.58
C ALA A 451 -22.25 -9.65 4.58
N ILE A 452 -23.55 -9.42 4.40
CA ILE A 452 -24.32 -8.52 5.26
C ILE A 452 -24.57 -9.15 6.63
N SER A 453 -24.87 -10.45 6.70
CA SER A 453 -25.12 -11.15 7.97
C SER A 453 -23.85 -11.27 8.82
N ILE A 454 -22.71 -11.61 8.20
CA ILE A 454 -21.41 -11.60 8.87
C ILE A 454 -21.03 -10.16 9.24
N GLY A 455 -21.32 -9.17 8.39
CA GLY A 455 -21.17 -7.76 8.70
C GLY A 455 -21.90 -7.34 9.98
N ALA A 456 -23.16 -7.76 10.15
CA ALA A 456 -23.93 -7.54 11.37
C ALA A 456 -23.28 -8.22 12.60
N PHE A 457 -22.76 -9.44 12.46
CA PHE A 457 -22.00 -10.12 13.51
C PHE A 457 -20.74 -9.34 13.92
N VAL A 458 -19.96 -8.84 12.96
CA VAL A 458 -18.74 -8.05 13.22
C VAL A 458 -19.09 -6.70 13.86
N SER A 459 -20.09 -5.99 13.34
CA SER A 459 -20.54 -4.72 13.93
C SER A 459 -21.04 -4.90 15.36
N ALA A 460 -21.83 -5.93 15.64
CA ALA A 460 -22.27 -6.26 17.00
C ALA A 460 -21.10 -6.60 17.92
N THR A 461 -20.07 -7.29 17.41
CA THR A 461 -18.83 -7.56 18.14
C THR A 461 -18.12 -6.26 18.54
N VAL A 462 -17.94 -5.34 17.58
CA VAL A 462 -17.28 -4.06 17.84
C VAL A 462 -18.07 -3.24 18.85
N ILE A 463 -19.40 -3.12 18.67
CA ILE A 463 -20.28 -2.41 19.62
C ILE A 463 -20.19 -3.04 21.01
N GLN A 464 -20.18 -4.37 21.11
CA GLN A 464 -20.02 -5.08 22.38
C GLN A 464 -18.68 -4.72 23.06
N GLU A 465 -17.58 -4.68 22.32
CA GLU A 465 -16.26 -4.34 22.89
C GLU A 465 -16.21 -2.88 23.37
N PHE A 466 -16.76 -1.93 22.62
CA PHE A 466 -16.86 -0.53 23.04
C PHE A 466 -17.75 -0.36 24.27
N THR A 467 -18.95 -0.95 24.26
CA THR A 467 -19.90 -0.82 25.38
C THR A 467 -19.37 -1.45 26.66
N ARG A 468 -18.70 -2.61 26.58
CA ARG A 468 -18.08 -3.24 27.76
C ARG A 468 -16.90 -2.44 28.28
N GLY A 469 -16.03 -1.95 27.39
CA GLY A 469 -14.94 -1.07 27.78
C GLY A 469 -15.44 0.19 28.49
N ALA A 470 -16.49 0.83 27.95
CA ALA A 470 -17.03 2.07 28.48
C ALA A 470 -17.72 1.84 29.83
N ARG A 471 -18.51 0.77 29.97
CA ARG A 471 -19.15 0.39 31.23
C ARG A 471 -18.14 0.03 32.32
N ALA A 472 -17.06 -0.67 31.96
CA ALA A 472 -15.99 -0.99 32.91
C ALA A 472 -15.34 0.29 33.45
N ARG A 473 -15.04 1.26 32.58
CA ARG A 473 -14.51 2.57 32.98
C ARG A 473 -15.49 3.38 33.82
N HIS A 474 -16.75 3.46 33.41
CA HIS A 474 -17.79 4.17 34.15
C HIS A 474 -17.90 3.64 35.59
N ARG A 475 -17.91 2.31 35.76
CA ARG A 475 -17.96 1.68 37.09
C ARG A 475 -16.70 1.91 37.92
N GLN A 476 -15.52 1.87 37.28
CA GLN A 476 -14.25 2.01 37.99
C GLN A 476 -13.92 3.44 38.39
N TYR A 477 -14.28 4.42 37.55
CA TYR A 477 -13.86 5.82 37.69
C TYR A 477 -15.01 6.81 37.90
N GLY A 478 -16.27 6.36 37.89
CA GLY A 478 -17.45 7.23 38.00
C GLY A 478 -17.67 8.15 36.79
N GLU A 479 -16.90 7.97 35.71
CA GLU A 479 -16.92 8.82 34.52
C GLU A 479 -18.23 8.66 33.72
N PRO A 480 -18.86 9.74 33.21
CA PRO A 480 -20.00 9.63 32.29
C PRO A 480 -19.67 8.73 31.08
N ILE A 481 -20.64 7.94 30.60
CA ILE A 481 -20.41 6.94 29.54
C ILE A 481 -19.80 7.57 28.27
N ALA A 482 -20.27 8.75 27.86
CA ALA A 482 -19.73 9.45 26.70
C ALA A 482 -18.25 9.81 26.87
N TYR A 483 -17.88 10.31 28.05
CA TYR A 483 -16.48 10.61 28.38
C TYR A 483 -15.63 9.32 28.46
N ALA A 484 -16.18 8.24 29.01
CA ALA A 484 -15.51 6.95 29.05
C ALA A 484 -15.18 6.42 27.63
N VAL A 485 -16.09 6.58 26.66
CA VAL A 485 -15.84 6.21 25.26
C VAL A 485 -14.70 7.03 24.66
N VAL A 486 -14.70 8.35 24.86
CA VAL A 486 -13.60 9.22 24.40
C VAL A 486 -12.27 8.79 25.02
N GLN A 487 -12.26 8.47 26.32
CA GLN A 487 -11.05 8.00 27.01
C GLN A 487 -10.55 6.65 26.48
N LEU A 488 -11.44 5.74 26.07
CA LEU A 488 -11.02 4.48 25.43
C LEU A 488 -10.25 4.73 24.13
N LEU A 489 -10.77 5.65 23.30
CA LEU A 489 -10.16 6.03 22.03
C LEU A 489 -8.79 6.70 22.24
N THR A 490 -8.68 7.61 23.21
CA THR A 490 -7.45 8.37 23.43
C THR A 490 -6.36 7.57 24.15
N ARG A 491 -6.71 6.74 25.14
CA ARG A 491 -5.75 5.96 25.96
C ARG A 491 -5.36 4.63 25.32
N ASN A 492 -6.22 4.01 24.53
CA ASN A 492 -5.95 2.70 23.91
C ASN A 492 -6.17 2.74 22.39
N ARG A 493 -5.55 3.75 21.77
CA ARG A 493 -5.62 4.05 20.32
C ARG A 493 -5.41 2.84 19.43
N ARG A 494 -4.50 1.93 19.81
CA ARG A 494 -4.21 0.74 18.99
C ARG A 494 -5.39 -0.21 18.91
N ARG A 495 -6.01 -0.53 20.05
CA ARG A 495 -7.11 -1.51 20.10
C ARG A 495 -8.36 -0.94 19.45
N TYR A 496 -8.79 0.24 19.89
CA TYR A 496 -10.04 0.83 19.41
C TYR A 496 -9.90 1.45 18.02
N GLY A 497 -8.71 1.91 17.62
CA GLY A 497 -8.41 2.28 16.23
C GLY A 497 -8.55 1.09 15.28
N GLY A 498 -8.08 -0.10 15.68
CA GLY A 498 -8.31 -1.33 14.93
C GLY A 498 -9.80 -1.66 14.78
N TYR A 499 -10.59 -1.48 15.82
CA TYR A 499 -12.04 -1.69 15.75
C TYR A 499 -12.76 -0.70 14.81
N ILE A 500 -12.32 0.56 14.75
CA ILE A 500 -12.84 1.53 13.77
C ILE A 500 -12.52 1.06 12.34
N VAL A 501 -11.29 0.59 12.10
CA VAL A 501 -10.90 0.01 10.81
C VAL A 501 -11.79 -1.19 10.47
N HIS A 502 -12.08 -2.08 11.42
CA HIS A 502 -12.94 -3.24 11.20
C HIS A 502 -14.36 -2.83 10.78
N VAL A 503 -14.92 -1.74 11.34
CA VAL A 503 -16.21 -1.19 10.89
C VAL A 503 -16.10 -0.70 9.44
N GLY A 504 -15.00 -0.03 9.08
CA GLY A 504 -14.72 0.34 7.68
C GLY A 504 -14.69 -0.87 6.74
N ILE A 505 -14.08 -1.98 7.16
CA ILE A 505 -14.08 -3.24 6.40
C ILE A 505 -15.50 -3.79 6.24
N VAL A 506 -16.33 -3.77 7.28
CA VAL A 506 -17.75 -4.17 7.17
C VAL A 506 -18.48 -3.31 6.14
N LEU A 507 -18.31 -1.99 6.16
CA LEU A 507 -18.92 -1.08 5.20
C LEU A 507 -18.50 -1.42 3.76
N LEU A 508 -17.23 -1.76 3.54
CA LEU A 508 -16.75 -2.18 2.21
C LEU A 508 -17.42 -3.46 1.73
N PHE A 509 -17.49 -4.49 2.57
CA PHE A 509 -18.15 -5.75 2.20
C PHE A 509 -19.64 -5.57 1.92
N VAL A 510 -20.33 -4.72 2.69
CA VAL A 510 -21.73 -4.36 2.43
C VAL A 510 -21.87 -3.60 1.11
N ALA A 511 -20.96 -2.66 0.81
CA ALA A 511 -20.96 -1.96 -0.46
C ALA A 511 -20.71 -2.91 -1.65
N PHE A 512 -19.76 -3.84 -1.53
CA PHE A 512 -19.49 -4.86 -2.56
C PHE A 512 -20.66 -5.80 -2.78
N ALA A 513 -21.38 -6.18 -1.70
CA ALA A 513 -22.60 -6.97 -1.81
C ALA A 513 -23.69 -6.27 -2.65
N GLY A 514 -23.66 -4.93 -2.72
CA GLY A 514 -24.53 -4.13 -3.58
C GLY A 514 -24.48 -4.53 -5.07
N MET A 515 -23.36 -5.07 -5.54
CA MET A 515 -23.18 -5.47 -6.93
C MET A 515 -24.08 -6.62 -7.38
N ALA A 516 -24.52 -7.47 -6.44
CA ALA A 516 -25.47 -8.52 -6.76
C ALA A 516 -26.83 -7.97 -7.24
N PHE A 517 -27.11 -6.69 -6.95
CA PHE A 517 -28.33 -6.00 -7.35
C PHE A 517 -28.14 -5.11 -8.59
N LYS A 518 -26.95 -5.17 -9.24
CA LYS A 518 -26.70 -4.40 -10.46
C LYS A 518 -27.57 -4.92 -11.60
N THR A 519 -28.39 -4.05 -12.17
CA THR A 519 -29.16 -4.32 -13.38
C THR A 519 -28.53 -3.62 -14.57
N GLU A 520 -28.14 -4.37 -15.60
CA GLU A 520 -27.67 -3.83 -16.87
C GLU A 520 -28.80 -3.91 -17.90
N THR A 521 -29.10 -2.78 -18.55
CA THR A 521 -30.09 -2.72 -19.63
C THR A 521 -29.43 -2.18 -20.89
N GLN A 522 -29.49 -2.95 -21.98
CA GLN A 522 -29.10 -2.47 -23.30
C GLN A 522 -30.35 -1.96 -24.02
N ALA A 523 -30.27 -0.74 -24.53
CA ALA A 523 -31.35 -0.13 -25.30
C ALA A 523 -30.80 0.43 -26.61
N THR A 524 -31.49 0.18 -27.71
CA THR A 524 -31.18 0.78 -29.01
C THR A 524 -31.78 2.18 -29.03
N LEU A 525 -30.93 3.21 -29.14
CA LEU A 525 -31.39 4.59 -29.31
C LEU A 525 -31.87 4.78 -30.76
N ARG A 526 -33.02 5.44 -30.94
CA ARG A 526 -33.44 5.89 -32.29
C ARG A 526 -32.49 7.02 -32.71
N PRO A 527 -32.00 7.03 -33.97
CA PRO A 527 -31.28 8.18 -34.50
C PRO A 527 -32.15 9.44 -34.32
N GLY A 528 -31.57 10.48 -33.73
CA GLY A 528 -32.19 11.78 -33.52
C GLY A 528 -32.11 12.66 -34.75
#